data_AF-A2EAI0-F1
#
_entry.id   AF-A2EAI0-F1
#
_cell.length_a   1.000
_cell.length_b   1.000
_cell.length_c   1.000
_cell.angle_alpha   90.00
_cell.angle_beta   90.00
_cell.angle_gamma   90.00
#
_symmetry.space_group_name_H-M   'P 1'
#
loop_
_entity.id
_entity.type
_entity.pdbx_description
1 polymer ?
#
loop_
_entity_poly.entity_id
_entity_poly.type
_entity_poly.pdbx_seq_one_letter_code
_entity_poly.pdbx_strand_id
1 'polypeptide(L)'
;MSCQLIASDNSIEAVKQTLQIFSRNLRRDFLVILVKIIAAELKSHTIRKDWRTREGSLEFLSRNWYFFRESFNKRPVIFWYCANFEALESILSHRKFVMFLYKNWSQYGNFVSSKECVSFLRIHSKAALECIKNKSLTAPDFPNTPISARFVEILDHFHQRKTEMVTRAAEKKTLEIHESVVPTQTPVQATDSIVIENSFPDPEAEEFFHFEDSCPSEPTYDCVQTDQFSLDYDPYYESALVDDFIC
;
A
#
# COMPACT_ATOMS: atom_id res chain seq x y z
N MET A 1 -15.41 -14.38 -9.52
CA MET A 1 -16.00 -13.08 -9.83
C MET A 1 -15.07 -12.32 -10.74
N SER A 2 -15.41 -12.22 -12.03
CA SER A 2 -14.64 -11.46 -13.01
C SER A 2 -14.92 -9.97 -12.79
N CYS A 3 -13.92 -9.21 -12.34
CA CYS A 3 -14.04 -7.76 -12.16
C CYS A 3 -14.08 -7.05 -13.53
N GLN A 4 -15.24 -7.09 -14.19
CA GLN A 4 -15.55 -6.19 -15.32
C GLN A 4 -15.76 -4.73 -14.87
N LEU A 5 -15.63 -4.46 -13.56
CA LEU A 5 -15.86 -3.16 -12.94
C LEU A 5 -14.87 -2.07 -13.38
N ILE A 6 -13.75 -2.41 -14.02
CA ILE A 6 -12.71 -1.44 -14.35
C ILE A 6 -12.54 -1.28 -15.86
N ALA A 7 -12.87 -0.09 -16.35
CA ALA A 7 -12.77 0.29 -17.76
C ALA A 7 -11.35 0.08 -18.32
N SER A 8 -11.26 -0.28 -19.60
CA SER A 8 -9.99 -0.45 -20.32
C SER A 8 -9.35 0.87 -20.73
N ASP A 9 -10.15 1.90 -20.92
CA ASP A 9 -9.69 3.25 -21.23
C ASP A 9 -8.89 3.83 -20.06
N ASN A 10 -7.74 4.42 -20.37
CA ASN A 10 -6.82 5.06 -19.42
C ASN A 10 -6.94 6.58 -19.42
N SER A 11 -7.89 7.17 -20.17
CA SER A 11 -8.21 8.60 -20.08
C SER A 11 -8.50 8.99 -18.62
N ILE A 12 -8.14 10.22 -18.25
CA ILE A 12 -8.33 10.71 -16.87
C ILE A 12 -9.82 10.66 -16.50
N GLU A 13 -10.70 10.98 -17.44
CA GLU A 13 -12.15 10.94 -17.29
C GLU A 13 -12.66 9.52 -17.05
N ALA A 14 -12.20 8.51 -17.80
CA ALA A 14 -12.60 7.12 -17.60
C ALA A 14 -12.11 6.56 -16.25
N VAL A 15 -10.86 6.87 -15.88
CA VAL A 15 -10.28 6.53 -14.57
C VAL A 15 -11.11 7.14 -13.46
N LYS A 16 -11.46 8.43 -13.60
CA LYS A 16 -12.29 9.17 -12.64
C LYS A 16 -13.65 8.49 -12.47
N GLN A 17 -14.36 8.22 -13.56
CA GLN A 17 -15.66 7.57 -13.55
C GLN A 17 -15.61 6.19 -12.89
N THR A 18 -14.58 5.40 -13.19
CA THR A 18 -14.38 4.07 -12.60
C THR A 18 -14.15 4.15 -11.10
N LEU A 19 -13.27 5.04 -10.65
CA LEU A 19 -12.96 5.19 -9.23
C LEU A 19 -14.12 5.80 -8.43
N GLN A 20 -15.02 6.55 -9.09
CA GLN A 20 -16.22 7.12 -8.45
C GLN A 20 -17.22 6.06 -7.98
N ILE A 21 -17.14 4.83 -8.50
CA ILE A 21 -17.89 3.67 -8.00
C ILE A 21 -17.53 3.38 -6.53
N PHE A 22 -16.27 3.61 -6.15
CA PHE A 22 -15.74 3.30 -4.82
C PHE A 22 -15.63 4.52 -3.90
N SER A 23 -15.52 5.72 -4.46
CA SER A 23 -15.48 6.98 -3.71
C SER A 23 -16.12 8.10 -4.53
N ARG A 24 -17.37 8.46 -4.21
CA ARG A 24 -18.17 9.42 -5.00
C ARG A 24 -17.45 10.73 -5.29
N ASN A 25 -16.75 11.25 -4.29
CA ASN A 25 -16.05 12.54 -4.35
C ASN A 25 -14.56 12.42 -4.69
N LEU A 26 -14.05 11.20 -4.93
CA LEU A 26 -12.63 10.91 -5.15
C LEU A 26 -11.74 11.63 -4.16
N ARG A 27 -11.96 11.32 -2.89
CA ARG A 27 -11.26 12.00 -1.82
C ARG A 27 -9.75 11.87 -1.98
N ARG A 28 -9.02 12.89 -1.55
CA ARG A 28 -7.56 12.92 -1.74
C ARG A 28 -6.84 11.79 -1.01
N ASP A 29 -7.26 11.49 0.22
CA ASP A 29 -6.73 10.36 1.00
C ASP A 29 -6.92 9.02 0.28
N PHE A 30 -8.10 8.80 -0.30
CA PHE A 30 -8.40 7.65 -1.15
C PHE A 30 -7.39 7.49 -2.28
N LEU A 31 -7.27 8.52 -3.11
CA LEU A 31 -6.38 8.49 -4.28
C LEU A 31 -4.91 8.34 -3.88
N VAL A 32 -4.47 9.06 -2.85
CA VAL A 32 -3.08 9.00 -2.38
C VAL A 32 -2.69 7.62 -1.92
N ILE A 33 -3.60 6.88 -1.28
CA ILE A 33 -3.33 5.51 -0.86
C ILE A 33 -3.20 4.59 -2.07
N LEU A 34 -4.08 4.70 -3.06
CA LEU A 34 -3.97 3.93 -4.31
C LEU A 34 -2.64 4.20 -5.03
N VAL A 35 -2.27 5.48 -5.18
CA VAL A 35 -0.97 5.89 -5.76
C VAL A 35 0.19 5.24 -5.01
N LYS A 36 0.14 5.20 -3.67
CA LYS A 36 1.19 4.59 -2.86
C LYS A 36 1.27 3.07 -2.99
N ILE A 37 0.13 2.39 -3.10
CA ILE A 37 0.09 0.95 -3.31
C ILE A 37 0.71 0.64 -4.68
N ILE A 38 0.29 1.33 -5.74
CA ILE A 38 0.82 1.11 -7.09
C ILE A 38 2.30 1.44 -7.19
N ALA A 39 2.74 2.55 -6.60
CA ALA A 39 4.16 2.87 -6.58
C ALA A 39 5.00 1.81 -5.84
N ALA A 40 4.45 1.21 -4.78
CA ALA A 40 5.12 0.12 -4.06
C ALA A 40 5.22 -1.15 -4.93
N GLU A 41 4.17 -1.52 -5.66
CA GLU A 41 4.19 -2.64 -6.60
C GLU A 41 5.16 -2.41 -7.76
N LEU A 42 5.19 -1.19 -8.32
CA LEU A 42 6.11 -0.79 -9.38
C LEU A 42 7.57 -0.62 -8.90
N LYS A 43 7.83 -0.74 -7.59
CA LYS A 43 9.13 -0.42 -6.96
C LYS A 43 9.66 0.96 -7.37
N SER A 44 8.75 1.91 -7.53
CA SER A 44 9.05 3.26 -8.04
C SER A 44 8.91 4.32 -6.95
N HIS A 45 9.73 5.36 -7.04
CA HIS A 45 9.61 6.53 -6.20
C HIS A 45 8.53 7.47 -6.75
N THR A 46 7.62 7.90 -5.88
CA THR A 46 6.61 8.91 -6.24
C THR A 46 7.19 10.31 -6.08
N ILE A 47 6.99 11.16 -7.08
CA ILE A 47 7.33 12.58 -6.97
C ILE A 47 6.23 13.27 -6.16
N ARG A 48 6.57 14.37 -5.47
CA ARG A 48 5.61 15.12 -4.64
C ARG A 48 4.35 15.51 -5.43
N LYS A 49 4.47 15.86 -6.71
CA LYS A 49 3.34 16.24 -7.57
C LYS A 49 2.31 15.10 -7.72
N ASP A 50 2.79 13.86 -7.80
CA ASP A 50 1.98 12.66 -8.08
C ASP A 50 0.96 12.30 -6.99
N TRP A 51 1.12 12.82 -5.77
CA TRP A 51 0.22 12.50 -4.65
C TRP A 51 -0.19 13.73 -3.82
N ARG A 52 0.37 14.90 -4.10
CA ARG A 52 0.03 16.12 -3.35
C ARG A 52 -1.33 16.66 -3.77
N THR A 53 -1.69 16.61 -5.05
CA THR A 53 -2.97 17.13 -5.55
C THR A 53 -3.88 15.99 -6.00
N ARG A 54 -5.18 16.27 -6.11
CA ARG A 54 -6.15 15.29 -6.61
C ARG A 54 -5.88 15.00 -8.09
N GLU A 55 -5.61 16.06 -8.84
CA GLU A 55 -5.28 16.03 -10.26
C GLU A 55 -3.99 15.22 -10.49
N GLY A 56 -2.93 15.48 -9.74
CA GLY A 56 -1.67 14.72 -9.85
C GLY A 56 -1.84 13.24 -9.49
N SER A 57 -2.72 12.91 -8.54
CA SER A 57 -3.02 11.52 -8.20
C SER A 57 -3.77 10.80 -9.32
N LEU A 58 -4.72 11.49 -9.97
CA LEU A 58 -5.45 10.96 -11.14
C LEU A 58 -4.53 10.82 -12.35
N GLU A 59 -3.67 11.80 -12.63
CA GLU A 59 -2.64 11.72 -13.69
C GLU A 59 -1.72 10.51 -13.47
N PHE A 60 -1.26 10.30 -12.23
CA PHE A 60 -0.42 9.15 -11.89
C PHE A 60 -1.15 7.83 -12.12
N LEU A 61 -2.40 7.71 -11.67
CA LEU A 61 -3.20 6.50 -11.83
C LEU A 61 -3.55 6.24 -13.31
N SER A 62 -3.85 7.28 -14.08
CA SER A 62 -4.11 7.21 -15.53
C SER A 62 -2.88 6.73 -16.30
N ARG A 63 -1.70 7.31 -16.06
CA ARG A 63 -0.45 6.87 -16.69
C ARG A 63 -0.10 5.42 -16.37
N ASN A 64 -0.44 4.96 -15.17
CA ASN A 64 -0.17 3.59 -14.71
C ASN A 64 -1.43 2.71 -14.72
N TRP A 65 -2.46 3.08 -15.51
CA TRP A 65 -3.78 2.50 -15.35
C TRP A 65 -3.80 1.00 -15.63
N TYR A 66 -3.18 0.59 -16.74
CA TYR A 66 -3.05 -0.83 -17.10
C TYR A 66 -2.52 -1.67 -15.92
N PHE A 67 -1.43 -1.21 -15.31
CA PHE A 67 -0.82 -1.87 -14.17
C PHE A 67 -1.71 -1.85 -12.92
N PHE A 68 -2.43 -0.74 -12.68
CA PHE A 68 -3.44 -0.67 -11.62
C PHE A 68 -4.53 -1.72 -11.83
N ARG A 69 -5.08 -1.86 -13.05
CA ARG A 69 -6.12 -2.85 -13.38
C ARG A 69 -5.65 -4.27 -13.10
N GLU A 70 -4.45 -4.61 -13.56
CA GLU A 70 -3.86 -5.92 -13.30
C GLU A 70 -3.68 -6.15 -11.80
N SER A 71 -3.13 -5.17 -11.09
CA SER A 71 -2.92 -5.24 -9.64
C SER A 71 -4.24 -5.38 -8.89
N PHE A 72 -5.29 -4.65 -9.30
CA PHE A 72 -6.62 -4.71 -8.71
C PHE A 72 -7.20 -6.13 -8.76
N ASN A 73 -6.98 -6.84 -9.86
CA ASN A 73 -7.43 -8.22 -10.03
C ASN A 73 -6.55 -9.23 -9.28
N LYS A 74 -5.24 -9.00 -9.22
CA LYS A 74 -4.25 -9.93 -8.62
C LYS A 74 -4.10 -9.75 -7.10
N ARG A 75 -4.39 -8.56 -6.56
CA ARG A 75 -4.15 -8.19 -5.16
C ARG A 75 -5.48 -7.92 -4.44
N PRO A 76 -5.99 -8.88 -3.64
CA PRO A 76 -7.29 -8.72 -2.95
C PRO A 76 -7.36 -7.51 -2.03
N VAL A 77 -6.23 -7.04 -1.49
CA VAL A 77 -6.16 -5.83 -0.66
C VAL A 77 -6.61 -4.56 -1.37
N ILE A 78 -6.34 -4.43 -2.68
CA ILE A 78 -6.70 -3.23 -3.44
C ILE A 78 -8.22 -3.20 -3.61
N PHE A 79 -8.80 -4.32 -4.03
CA PHE A 79 -10.25 -4.48 -4.13
C PHE A 79 -10.92 -4.25 -2.77
N TRP A 80 -10.42 -4.90 -1.70
CA TRP A 80 -10.98 -4.74 -0.36
C TRP A 80 -10.93 -3.29 0.12
N TYR A 81 -9.80 -2.60 -0.10
CA TYR A 81 -9.66 -1.19 0.25
C TYR A 81 -10.70 -0.33 -0.48
N CYS A 82 -10.81 -0.49 -1.80
CA CYS A 82 -11.76 0.26 -2.61
C CYS A 82 -13.21 -0.02 -2.18
N ALA A 83 -13.59 -1.30 -2.03
CA ALA A 83 -14.94 -1.70 -1.69
C ALA A 83 -15.38 -1.25 -0.28
N ASN A 84 -14.44 -1.07 0.66
CA ASN A 84 -14.76 -0.69 2.03
C ASN A 84 -14.43 0.77 2.37
N PHE A 85 -13.88 1.55 1.42
CA PHE A 85 -13.40 2.90 1.70
C PHE A 85 -14.49 3.81 2.26
N GLU A 86 -15.66 3.92 1.63
CA GLU A 86 -16.72 4.81 2.14
C GLU A 86 -17.24 4.37 3.52
N ALA A 87 -17.39 3.06 3.73
CA ALA A 87 -17.95 2.56 4.99
C ALA A 87 -16.97 2.63 6.17
N LEU A 88 -15.66 2.61 5.91
CA LEU A 88 -14.60 2.64 6.92
C LEU A 88 -13.68 3.86 6.74
N GLU A 89 -14.23 4.94 6.18
CA GLU A 89 -13.45 6.09 5.71
C GLU A 89 -12.50 6.62 6.78
N SER A 90 -12.99 6.87 7.98
CA SER A 90 -12.21 7.42 9.09
C SER A 90 -10.93 6.61 9.40
N ILE A 91 -11.01 5.29 9.30
CA ILE A 91 -9.90 4.35 9.51
C ILE A 91 -9.04 4.23 8.25
N LEU A 92 -9.66 4.03 7.09
CA LEU A 92 -8.98 3.78 5.82
C LEU A 92 -8.34 5.02 5.21
N SER A 93 -8.66 6.21 5.71
CA SER A 93 -7.89 7.44 5.45
C SER A 93 -6.52 7.45 6.13
N HIS A 94 -6.28 6.58 7.13
CA HIS A 94 -5.00 6.52 7.82
C HIS A 94 -3.93 5.77 7.03
N ARG A 95 -3.27 6.50 6.13
CA ARG A 95 -2.25 6.01 5.18
C ARG A 95 -1.24 5.02 5.75
N LYS A 96 -0.67 5.27 6.93
CA LYS A 96 0.34 4.37 7.52
C LYS A 96 -0.24 3.01 7.86
N PHE A 97 -1.48 2.99 8.36
CA PHE A 97 -2.18 1.77 8.73
C PHE A 97 -2.58 0.96 7.50
N VAL A 98 -3.15 1.61 6.48
CA VAL A 98 -3.48 0.91 5.22
C VAL A 98 -2.23 0.34 4.54
N MET A 99 -1.13 1.09 4.49
CA MET A 99 0.13 0.55 3.94
C MET A 99 0.70 -0.60 4.78
N PHE A 100 0.44 -0.63 6.09
CA PHE A 100 0.78 -1.75 6.94
C PHE A 100 -0.08 -2.98 6.62
N LEU A 101 -1.40 -2.82 6.47
CA LEU A 101 -2.28 -3.91 6.06
C LEU A 101 -1.89 -4.47 4.69
N TYR A 102 -1.61 -3.58 3.73
CA TYR A 102 -1.12 -3.95 2.41
C TYR A 102 0.14 -4.82 2.46
N LYS A 103 1.15 -4.42 3.26
CA LYS A 103 2.41 -5.17 3.38
C LYS A 103 2.26 -6.51 4.10
N ASN A 104 1.24 -6.67 4.95
CA ASN A 104 1.00 -7.88 5.73
C ASN A 104 -0.31 -8.57 5.35
N TRP A 105 -0.75 -8.38 4.10
CA TRP A 105 -2.05 -8.85 3.66
C TRP A 105 -2.18 -10.38 3.77
N SER A 106 -1.11 -11.13 3.52
CA SER A 106 -1.10 -12.58 3.68
C SER A 106 -1.40 -13.04 5.10
N GLN A 107 -1.08 -12.23 6.12
CA GLN A 107 -1.28 -12.58 7.53
C GLN A 107 -2.66 -12.15 8.04
N TYR A 108 -3.11 -10.95 7.63
CA TYR A 108 -4.31 -10.33 8.21
C TYR A 108 -5.50 -10.26 7.25
N GLY A 109 -5.30 -10.49 5.95
CA GLY A 109 -6.30 -10.30 4.90
C GLY A 109 -7.61 -11.04 5.17
N ASN A 110 -7.53 -12.33 5.51
CA ASN A 110 -8.72 -13.14 5.82
C ASN A 110 -9.53 -12.55 6.99
N PHE A 111 -8.83 -12.11 8.05
CA PHE A 111 -9.47 -11.50 9.20
C PHE A 111 -10.10 -10.13 8.87
N VAL A 112 -9.34 -9.21 8.28
CA VAL A 112 -9.86 -7.85 7.99
C VAL A 112 -10.92 -7.82 6.90
N SER A 113 -10.96 -8.85 6.05
CA SER A 113 -12.01 -9.03 5.04
C SER A 113 -13.26 -9.72 5.56
N SER A 114 -13.25 -10.26 6.80
CA SER A 114 -14.41 -10.93 7.36
C SER A 114 -15.55 -9.94 7.62
N LYS A 115 -16.79 -10.39 7.40
CA LYS A 115 -18.00 -9.58 7.67
C LYS A 115 -18.03 -9.09 9.11
N GLU A 116 -17.63 -9.95 10.04
CA GLU A 116 -17.56 -9.69 11.47
C GLU A 116 -16.58 -8.57 11.79
N CYS A 117 -15.36 -8.60 11.23
CA CYS A 117 -14.37 -7.56 11.43
C CYS A 117 -14.82 -6.23 10.80
N VAL A 118 -15.38 -6.27 9.58
CA VAL A 118 -15.89 -5.06 8.92
C VAL A 118 -17.01 -4.42 9.74
N SER A 119 -17.97 -5.21 10.23
CA SER A 119 -19.05 -4.74 11.10
C SER A 119 -18.51 -4.17 12.42
N PHE A 120 -17.57 -4.86 13.06
CA PHE A 120 -16.89 -4.37 14.26
C PHE A 120 -16.23 -3.01 14.04
N LEU A 121 -15.47 -2.84 12.95
CA LEU A 121 -14.80 -1.58 12.63
C LEU A 121 -15.78 -0.45 12.29
N ARG A 122 -16.94 -0.76 11.70
CA ARG A 122 -18.00 0.23 11.48
C ARG A 122 -18.58 0.74 12.80
N ILE A 123 -18.96 -0.18 13.70
CA ILE A 123 -19.57 0.13 15.00
C ILE A 123 -18.58 0.91 15.87
N HIS A 124 -17.32 0.47 15.93
CA HIS A 124 -16.30 1.04 16.83
C HIS A 124 -15.30 1.97 16.11
N SER A 125 -15.72 2.61 15.02
CA SER A 125 -14.82 3.36 14.12
C SER A 125 -13.99 4.44 14.80
N LYS A 126 -14.59 5.18 15.75
CA LYS A 126 -13.91 6.24 16.53
C LYS A 126 -12.81 5.66 17.42
N ALA A 127 -13.14 4.66 18.24
CA ALA A 127 -12.19 4.01 19.14
C ALA A 127 -11.05 3.34 18.35
N ALA A 128 -11.36 2.64 17.26
CA ALA A 128 -10.36 2.07 16.37
C ALA A 128 -9.41 3.14 15.79
N LEU A 129 -9.95 4.27 15.33
CA LEU A 129 -9.13 5.37 14.82
C LEU A 129 -8.22 5.98 15.90
N GLU A 130 -8.72 6.13 17.12
CA GLU A 130 -7.92 6.62 18.26
C GLU A 130 -6.77 5.67 18.56
N CYS A 131 -7.00 4.36 18.60
CA CYS A 131 -5.95 3.36 18.78
C CYS A 131 -4.96 3.33 17.62
N ILE A 132 -5.39 3.59 16.39
CA ILE A 132 -4.47 3.67 15.25
C ILE A 132 -3.57 4.90 15.36
N LYS A 133 -4.09 6.03 15.84
CA LYS A 133 -3.33 7.29 15.98
C LYS A 133 -2.41 7.27 17.20
N ASN A 134 -2.96 6.87 18.33
CA ASN A 134 -2.34 6.94 19.64
C ASN A 134 -1.82 5.55 20.03
N LYS A 135 -0.54 5.47 20.38
CA LYS A 135 0.04 4.29 21.02
C LYS A 135 -0.40 4.26 22.49
N SER A 136 -1.70 4.31 22.76
CA SER A 136 -2.20 4.29 24.13
C SER A 136 -2.16 2.85 24.64
N LEU A 137 -1.44 2.64 25.74
CA LEU A 137 -1.27 1.36 26.45
C LEU A 137 -2.51 0.96 27.26
N THR A 138 -3.51 1.85 27.35
CA THR A 138 -4.80 1.53 27.94
C THR A 138 -5.65 0.81 26.90
N ALA A 139 -6.05 -0.42 27.23
CA ALA A 139 -6.90 -1.23 26.37
C ALA A 139 -8.09 -0.38 25.89
N PRO A 140 -8.33 -0.29 24.57
CA PRO A 140 -9.54 0.34 24.08
C PRO A 140 -10.76 -0.25 24.77
N ASP A 141 -11.79 0.57 24.94
CA ASP A 141 -13.10 0.16 25.44
C ASP A 141 -13.84 -0.67 24.37
N PHE A 142 -13.18 -1.70 23.85
CA PHE A 142 -13.74 -2.69 22.96
C PHE A 142 -14.43 -3.77 23.79
N PRO A 143 -15.54 -4.33 23.28
CA PRO A 143 -16.16 -5.48 23.91
C PRO A 143 -15.16 -6.64 23.98
N ASN A 144 -15.18 -7.43 25.06
CA ASN A 144 -14.30 -8.59 25.22
C ASN A 144 -14.74 -9.71 24.27
N THR A 145 -14.26 -9.66 23.03
CA THR A 145 -14.65 -10.57 21.94
C THR A 145 -13.40 -11.06 21.21
N PRO A 146 -13.46 -12.23 20.53
CA PRO A 146 -12.34 -12.71 19.73
C PRO A 146 -11.92 -11.72 18.63
N ILE A 147 -12.89 -10.98 18.06
CA ILE A 147 -12.65 -9.99 17.01
C ILE A 147 -11.84 -8.81 17.55
N SER A 148 -12.24 -8.26 18.70
CA SER A 148 -11.53 -7.15 19.31
C SER A 148 -10.13 -7.55 19.75
N ALA A 149 -9.96 -8.73 20.36
CA ALA A 149 -8.66 -9.25 20.74
C ALA A 149 -7.71 -9.38 19.54
N ARG A 150 -8.20 -9.95 18.43
CA ARG A 150 -7.40 -10.09 17.21
C ARG A 150 -7.10 -8.75 16.56
N PHE A 151 -8.03 -7.79 16.61
CA PHE A 151 -7.78 -6.44 16.11
C PHE A 151 -6.75 -5.69 16.95
N VAL A 152 -6.78 -5.84 18.28
CA VAL A 152 -5.77 -5.27 19.20
C VAL A 152 -4.39 -5.84 18.90
N GLU A 153 -4.26 -7.14 18.68
CA GLU A 153 -2.99 -7.76 18.26
C GLU A 153 -2.45 -7.12 16.96
N ILE A 154 -3.31 -6.89 15.96
CA ILE A 154 -2.90 -6.22 14.71
C ILE A 154 -2.40 -4.79 15.00
N LEU A 155 -3.05 -4.07 15.90
CA LEU A 155 -2.65 -2.72 16.31
C LEU A 155 -1.30 -2.73 17.04
N ASP A 156 -1.05 -3.71 17.91
CA ASP A 156 0.22 -3.87 18.60
C ASP A 156 1.35 -4.08 17.60
N HIS A 157 1.18 -4.98 16.63
CA HIS A 157 2.15 -5.20 15.56
C HIS A 157 2.37 -3.93 14.70
N PHE A 158 1.30 -3.19 14.41
CA PHE A 158 1.38 -1.91 13.70
C PHE A 158 2.23 -0.88 14.46
N HIS A 159 2.07 -0.78 15.78
CA HIS A 159 2.80 0.17 16.62
C HIS A 159 4.22 -0.28 16.96
N GLN A 160 4.49 -1.58 17.07
CA GLN A 160 5.83 -2.12 17.25
C GLN A 160 6.72 -1.74 16.06
N ARG A 161 6.27 -1.95 14.82
CA ARG A 161 7.02 -1.52 13.63
C ARG A 161 7.25 -0.01 13.55
N LYS A 162 6.29 0.79 14.02
CA LYS A 162 6.48 2.24 14.13
C LYS A 162 7.63 2.59 15.08
N THR A 163 7.81 1.81 16.14
CA THR A 163 8.88 1.99 17.12
C THR A 163 10.23 1.55 16.54
N GLU A 164 10.30 0.39 15.89
CA GLU A 164 11.52 -0.13 15.24
C GLU A 164 12.05 0.78 14.11
N MET A 165 11.14 1.37 13.32
CA MET A 165 11.55 2.33 12.29
C MET A 165 12.14 3.61 12.89
N VAL A 166 11.67 4.05 14.05
CA VAL A 166 12.16 5.25 14.74
C VAL A 166 13.52 4.97 15.38
N THR A 167 13.71 3.80 16.00
CA THR A 167 15.00 3.42 16.61
C THR A 167 16.10 3.27 15.56
N ARG A 168 15.85 2.60 14.43
CA ARG A 168 16.84 2.49 13.34
C ARG A 168 17.22 3.84 12.72
N ALA A 169 16.27 4.76 12.60
CA ALA A 169 16.54 6.11 12.11
C ALA A 169 17.38 6.94 13.10
N ALA A 170 17.15 6.74 14.41
CA ALA A 170 17.94 7.37 15.46
C ALA A 170 19.36 6.81 15.53
N GLU A 171 19.52 5.48 15.39
CA GLU A 171 20.82 4.80 15.34
C GLU A 171 21.65 5.26 14.14
N LYS A 172 21.05 5.33 12.94
CA LYS A 172 21.73 5.82 11.74
C LYS A 172 22.19 7.28 11.89
N LYS A 173 21.36 8.14 12.49
CA LYS A 173 21.73 9.53 12.76
C LYS A 173 22.85 9.66 13.80
N THR A 174 22.95 8.73 14.74
CA THR A 174 24.01 8.70 15.76
C THR A 174 25.35 8.27 15.16
N LEU A 175 25.33 7.34 14.20
CA LEU A 175 26.52 6.90 13.46
C LEU A 175 27.10 8.00 12.55
N GLU A 176 26.24 8.76 11.85
CA GLU A 176 26.70 9.88 11.00
C GLU A 176 27.32 11.05 11.80
N ILE A 177 26.94 11.23 13.07
CA ILE A 177 27.55 12.24 13.96
C ILE A 177 28.95 11.79 14.42
N HIS A 178 29.18 10.48 14.56
CA HIS A 178 30.45 9.95 15.04
C HIS A 178 31.54 9.89 13.95
N GLU A 179 31.18 9.85 12.66
CA GLU A 179 32.12 9.92 11.54
C GLU A 179 32.56 11.35 11.18
N SER A 180 31.86 12.39 11.67
CA SER A 180 32.20 13.79 11.40
C SER A 180 33.17 14.41 12.44
N VAL A 181 33.66 13.63 13.41
CA VAL A 181 34.66 14.08 14.39
C VAL A 181 35.98 13.36 14.14
N VAL A 182 36.58 13.60 12.97
CA VAL A 182 38.01 13.36 12.78
C VAL A 182 38.75 14.53 13.43
N PRO A 183 39.60 14.31 14.45
CA PRO A 183 40.45 15.37 14.97
C PRO A 183 41.44 15.75 13.87
N THR A 184 41.33 16.97 13.36
CA THR A 184 42.34 17.58 12.48
C THR A 184 43.66 17.63 13.24
N GLN A 185 44.50 16.62 13.06
CA GLN A 185 45.89 16.65 13.53
C GLN A 185 46.68 17.57 12.60
N THR A 186 47.29 18.57 13.21
CA THR A 186 48.23 19.52 12.59
C THR A 186 49.47 18.75 12.12
N PRO A 187 49.94 18.93 10.86
CA PRO A 187 51.10 18.20 10.37
C PRO A 187 52.38 18.85 10.89
N VAL A 188 53.17 18.08 11.65
CA VAL A 188 54.58 18.39 11.94
C VAL A 188 55.43 17.82 10.80
N GLN A 189 56.32 18.66 10.29
CA GLN A 189 57.28 18.39 9.23
C GLN A 189 58.17 17.18 9.53
N ALA A 190 58.38 16.33 8.52
CA ALA A 190 59.60 15.54 8.38
C ALA A 190 59.96 15.45 6.89
N THR A 191 61.14 15.96 6.57
CA THR A 191 61.91 15.73 5.36
C THR A 191 62.30 14.26 5.24
N ASP A 192 62.07 13.64 4.07
CA ASP A 192 63.15 13.25 3.18
C ASP A 192 62.64 12.51 1.94
N SER A 193 63.38 12.74 0.87
CA SER A 193 63.13 12.32 -0.51
C SER A 193 63.44 10.85 -0.71
N ILE A 194 62.54 10.08 -1.34
CA ILE A 194 62.91 8.93 -2.16
C ILE A 194 62.03 8.90 -3.43
N VAL A 195 62.71 9.04 -4.56
CA VAL A 195 62.24 8.83 -5.94
C VAL A 195 62.30 7.34 -6.22
N ILE A 196 61.19 6.68 -6.58
CA ILE A 196 61.21 5.50 -7.47
C ILE A 196 60.00 5.57 -8.41
N GLU A 197 60.35 5.46 -9.68
CA GLU A 197 59.59 5.52 -10.92
C GLU A 197 58.89 4.19 -11.24
N ASN A 198 57.94 4.27 -12.20
CA ASN A 198 57.37 3.19 -13.02
C ASN A 198 56.28 2.33 -12.32
N SER A 199 55.14 2.00 -12.93
CA SER A 199 54.73 2.01 -14.34
C SER A 199 53.22 1.71 -14.38
N PHE A 200 52.49 2.42 -15.25
CA PHE A 200 51.17 2.00 -15.75
C PHE A 200 51.34 0.77 -16.66
N PRO A 201 50.30 -0.08 -16.78
CA PRO A 201 49.50 0.03 -17.99
C PRO A 201 47.99 0.07 -17.70
N ASP A 202 47.32 0.78 -18.59
CA ASP A 202 45.88 0.92 -18.72
C ASP A 202 45.36 -0.17 -19.72
N PRO A 203 44.12 -0.07 -20.22
CA PRO A 203 42.98 -0.96 -20.02
C PRO A 203 42.76 -1.97 -21.16
N GLU A 204 41.78 -2.88 -21.05
CA GLU A 204 40.80 -3.23 -22.13
C GLU A 204 40.08 -4.60 -21.95
N ALA A 205 38.93 -4.68 -22.65
CA ALA A 205 38.11 -5.83 -23.04
C ALA A 205 37.16 -6.38 -21.96
N GLU A 206 35.89 -5.94 -21.92
CA GLU A 206 34.81 -6.33 -22.84
C GLU A 206 34.81 -7.83 -23.19
N GLU A 207 33.88 -8.60 -22.61
CA GLU A 207 33.23 -9.67 -23.37
C GLU A 207 31.72 -9.72 -23.08
N PHE A 208 31.02 -9.74 -24.21
CA PHE A 208 29.59 -9.73 -24.46
C PHE A 208 28.98 -11.13 -24.27
N PHE A 209 27.69 -11.16 -23.92
CA PHE A 209 26.64 -12.11 -24.31
C PHE A 209 26.94 -13.61 -24.44
N HIS A 210 26.25 -14.42 -23.63
CA HIS A 210 25.44 -15.51 -24.19
C HIS A 210 24.09 -15.58 -23.47
N PHE A 211 23.06 -15.13 -24.18
CA PHE A 211 21.64 -15.29 -23.88
C PHE A 211 21.24 -16.58 -24.64
N GLU A 212 20.96 -17.66 -23.93
CA GLU A 212 20.28 -18.82 -24.53
C GLU A 212 18.83 -18.85 -24.07
N ASP A 213 17.98 -18.61 -25.07
CA ASP A 213 16.56 -18.94 -25.08
C ASP A 213 16.34 -20.40 -24.71
N SER A 214 15.37 -20.63 -23.83
CA SER A 214 14.64 -21.90 -23.79
C SER A 214 13.23 -21.64 -23.25
N CYS A 215 12.32 -21.41 -24.19
CA CYS A 215 10.88 -21.63 -23.99
C CYS A 215 10.61 -23.09 -23.64
N PRO A 216 9.76 -23.36 -22.64
CA PRO A 216 8.92 -24.56 -22.65
C PRO A 216 7.46 -24.14 -22.82
N SER A 217 6.98 -24.42 -24.04
CA SER A 217 5.67 -24.99 -24.38
C SER A 217 4.54 -24.95 -23.35
N GLU A 218 3.43 -24.34 -23.79
CA GLU A 218 2.10 -24.37 -23.20
C GLU A 218 1.59 -25.80 -22.92
N PRO A 219 0.89 -26.03 -21.79
CA PRO A 219 -0.09 -27.10 -21.69
C PRO A 219 -1.50 -26.59 -22.03
N THR A 220 -2.07 -27.18 -23.08
CA THR A 220 -3.50 -27.17 -23.38
C THR A 220 -4.29 -27.79 -22.23
N TYR A 221 -5.25 -27.04 -21.68
CA TYR A 221 -6.24 -27.56 -20.75
C TYR A 221 -7.63 -27.51 -21.37
N ASP A 222 -8.21 -28.70 -21.51
CA ASP A 222 -9.57 -28.95 -21.94
C ASP A 222 -10.58 -28.30 -20.99
N CYS A 223 -11.54 -27.62 -21.62
CA CYS A 223 -12.67 -26.94 -21.00
C CYS A 223 -13.71 -27.98 -20.59
N VAL A 224 -13.77 -28.34 -19.30
CA VAL A 224 -14.91 -29.08 -18.74
C VAL A 224 -15.92 -28.07 -18.22
N GLN A 225 -17.07 -28.04 -18.89
CA GLN A 225 -18.28 -27.37 -18.46
C GLN A 225 -18.75 -27.96 -17.11
N THR A 226 -18.99 -27.11 -16.13
CA THR A 226 -19.89 -27.42 -15.03
C THR A 226 -20.87 -26.27 -14.82
N ASP A 227 -22.13 -26.71 -14.76
CA ASP A 227 -23.38 -26.00 -14.76
C ASP A 227 -23.62 -25.01 -13.60
N GLN A 228 -24.47 -24.04 -13.93
CA GLN A 228 -25.59 -23.50 -13.16
C GLN A 228 -25.38 -23.17 -11.68
N PHE A 229 -25.27 -21.86 -11.38
CA PHE A 229 -26.02 -21.24 -10.29
C PHE A 229 -26.32 -19.78 -10.69
N SER A 230 -27.50 -19.56 -11.28
CA SER A 230 -28.08 -18.23 -11.47
C SER A 230 -28.74 -17.83 -10.14
N LEU A 231 -28.24 -16.79 -9.49
CA LEU A 231 -28.94 -16.12 -8.40
C LEU A 231 -29.45 -14.79 -8.96
N ASP A 232 -30.75 -14.76 -9.24
CA ASP A 232 -31.47 -13.54 -9.59
C ASP A 232 -31.42 -12.57 -8.41
N TYR A 233 -30.83 -11.40 -8.63
CA TYR A 233 -30.82 -10.29 -7.68
C TYR A 233 -31.75 -9.20 -8.21
N ASP A 234 -32.91 -9.06 -7.57
CA ASP A 234 -33.95 -8.07 -7.89
C ASP A 234 -33.60 -6.70 -7.25
N PRO A 235 -33.40 -5.62 -8.03
CA PRO A 235 -32.91 -4.33 -7.52
C PRO A 235 -34.00 -3.38 -6.99
N TYR A 236 -35.24 -3.82 -6.73
CA TYR A 236 -36.35 -2.91 -6.37
C TYR A 236 -36.75 -2.81 -4.88
N TYR A 237 -35.97 -3.37 -3.95
CA TYR A 237 -36.33 -3.37 -2.53
C TYR A 237 -35.40 -2.50 -1.66
N GLU A 238 -35.45 -1.17 -1.83
CA GLU A 238 -35.01 -0.22 -0.79
C GLU A 238 -35.54 1.20 -1.08
N SER A 239 -36.86 1.38 -1.01
CA SER A 239 -37.49 2.72 -1.04
C SER A 239 -38.73 2.82 -0.16
N ALA A 240 -38.70 2.23 1.03
CA ALA A 240 -39.76 2.38 2.02
C ALA A 240 -39.14 2.24 3.41
N LEU A 241 -38.55 3.32 3.94
CA LEU A 241 -38.33 3.57 5.38
C LEU A 241 -37.71 4.98 5.54
N VAL A 242 -38.34 5.99 4.93
CA VAL A 242 -38.13 7.40 5.27
C VAL A 242 -39.51 8.03 5.29
N ASP A 243 -40.20 7.90 6.43
CA ASP A 243 -41.26 8.79 6.90
C ASP A 243 -41.76 8.22 8.22
N ASP A 244 -41.16 8.68 9.32
CA ASP A 244 -41.78 8.77 10.64
C ASP A 244 -40.75 9.31 11.62
N PHE A 245 -40.59 10.64 11.67
CA PHE A 245 -40.20 11.38 12.88
C PHE A 245 -40.48 12.89 12.64
N ILE A 246 -41.76 13.27 12.78
CA ILE A 246 -42.17 14.63 13.13
C ILE A 246 -43.06 14.51 14.37
N CYS A 247 -42.50 14.87 15.52
CA CYS A 247 -43.15 15.51 16.67
C CYS A 247 -42.10 16.39 17.33
#